data_AF-U2Z4U0-F1
#
_entry.id   AF-U2Z4U0-F1
#
_cell.length_a   1.000
_cell.length_b   1.000
_cell.length_c   1.000
_cell.angle_alpha   90.00
_cell.angle_beta   90.00
_cell.angle_gamma   90.00
#
_symmetry.space_group_name_H-M   'P 1'
#
loop_
_entity.id
_entity.type
_entity.pdbx_description
1 polymer ?
#
loop_
_entity_poly.entity_id
_entity_poly.type
_entity_poly.pdbx_seq_one_letter_code
_entity_poly.pdbx_strand_id
1 'polypeptide(L)' 'MNIHWLLRLTYWVRHPPSPGRMALIAGVIVLCLILVGVERFWGWPEALSVTPTGRGGLPR' A
#
# COMPACT_ATOMS: atom_id res chain seq x y z
N MET A 1 -12.71 -6.55 -22.65
CA MET A 1 -12.33 -5.53 -21.65
C MET A 1 -13.62 -4.89 -21.16
N ASN A 2 -13.93 -5.01 -19.87
CA ASN A 2 -15.31 -4.83 -19.41
C ASN A 2 -15.56 -3.40 -18.89
N ILE A 3 -16.24 -2.58 -19.70
CA ILE A 3 -16.57 -1.17 -19.41
C ILE A 3 -17.33 -0.98 -18.10
N HIS A 4 -18.02 -2.03 -17.63
CA HIS A 4 -18.76 -2.00 -16.38
C HIS A 4 -17.87 -1.66 -15.17
N TRP A 5 -16.58 -2.04 -15.18
CA TRP A 5 -15.64 -1.67 -14.11
C TRP A 5 -15.33 -0.17 -14.09
N LEU A 6 -15.15 0.45 -15.26
CA LEU A 6 -14.88 1.89 -15.39
C LEU A 6 -16.09 2.72 -14.92
N LEU A 7 -17.29 2.31 -15.31
CA LEU A 7 -18.53 2.97 -14.87
C LEU A 7 -18.71 2.84 -13.35
N ARG A 8 -18.38 1.69 -12.76
CA ARG A 8 -18.46 1.47 -11.31
C ARG A 8 -17.46 2.33 -10.53
N LEU A 9 -16.23 2.47 -11.03
CA LEU A 9 -15.23 3.38 -10.42
C LEU A 9 -15.70 4.84 -10.48
N THR A 10 -16.25 5.25 -11.62
CA THR A 10 -16.80 6.61 -11.79
C THR A 10 -17.97 6.87 -10.85
N TYR A 11 -18.85 5.88 -10.65
CA TYR A 11 -19.94 5.97 -9.69
C TYR A 11 -19.43 6.08 -8.25
N TRP A 12 -18.40 5.33 -7.88
CA TRP A 12 -17.77 5.42 -6.55
C TRP A 12 -17.19 6.80 -6.25
N VAL A 13 -16.65 7.49 -7.25
CA VAL A 13 -16.16 8.88 -7.10
C VAL A 13 -17.32 9.86 -6.88
N ARG A 14 -18.45 9.66 -7.58
CA ARG A 14 -19.63 10.54 -7.50
C ARG A 14 -20.54 10.26 -6.30
N HIS A 15 -20.55 9.01 -5.84
CA HIS A 15 -21.39 8.51 -4.75
C HIS A 15 -20.53 7.61 -3.86
N PRO A 16 -19.68 8.22 -3.01
CA PRO A 16 -18.81 7.45 -2.16
C PRO A 16 -19.65 6.60 -1.20
N PRO A 17 -19.32 5.31 -1.04
CA PRO A 17 -19.87 4.50 0.04
C PRO A 17 -19.52 5.12 1.41
N SER A 18 -20.20 4.65 2.45
CA SER A 18 -20.25 5.26 3.79
C SER A 18 -18.97 6.04 4.19
N PRO A 19 -19.10 7.30 4.64
CA PRO A 19 -17.95 8.18 4.93
C PRO A 19 -16.91 7.53 5.87
N GLY A 20 -17.36 6.75 6.86
CA GLY A 20 -16.47 6.04 7.78
C GLY A 20 -15.58 5.00 7.12
N ARG A 21 -16.08 4.24 6.13
CA ARG A 21 -15.28 3.26 5.40
C ARG A 21 -14.23 3.94 4.52
N MET A 22 -14.60 5.05 3.87
CA MET A 22 -13.68 5.86 3.08
C MET A 22 -12.58 6.48 3.93
N ALA A 23 -12.91 7.00 5.11
CA ALA A 23 -11.93 7.57 6.04
C ALA A 23 -10.93 6.51 6.55
N LEU A 24 -11.40 5.30 6.86
CA LEU A 24 -10.53 4.19 7.25
C LEU A 24 -9.54 3.84 6.13
N ILE A 25 -10.04 3.64 4.91
CA ILE A 25 -9.19 3.30 3.75
C ILE A 25 -8.20 4.42 3.46
N ALA A 26 -8.65 5.69 3.45
CA ALA A 26 -7.78 6.84 3.24
C ALA A 26 -6.69 6.93 4.31
N GLY A 27 -7.04 6.71 5.58
CA GLY A 27 -6.08 6.69 6.69
C GLY A 27 -5.04 5.57 6.55
N VAL A 28 -5.46 4.37 6.17
CA VAL A 28 -4.55 3.23 5.92
C VAL A 28 -3.61 3.51 4.75
N ILE A 29 -4.12 4.07 3.64
CA ILE A 29 -3.29 4.42 2.48
C ILE A 29 -2.25 5.48 2.87
N VAL A 30 -2.66 6.53 3.58
CA VAL A 30 -1.75 7.57 4.08
C VAL A 30 -0.68 6.96 4.99
N LEU A 31 -1.06 6.07 5.91
CA LEU A 31 -0.11 5.39 6.79
C LEU A 31 0.92 4.57 5.99
N CYS A 32 0.48 3.77 5.01
CA CYS A 32 1.37 3.02 4.13
C CYS A 32 2.30 3.93 3.32
N LEU A 33 1.80 5.04 2.78
CA LEU A 33 2.62 5.99 2.02
C LEU A 33 3.65 6.68 2.91
N ILE A 34 3.30 7.02 4.14
CA ILE A 34 4.27 7.54 5.13
C ILE A 34 5.34 6.48 5.39
N LEU A 35 4.95 5.24 5.64
CA LEU A 35 5.87 4.16 5.97
C LEU A 35 6.84 3.87 4.82
N VAL A 36 6.34 3.78 3.59
CA VAL A 36 7.18 3.63 2.38
C VAL A 36 8.03 4.86 2.11
N GLY A 37 7.49 6.06 2.36
CA GLY A 37 8.26 7.30 2.27
C GLY A 37 9.44 7.27 3.23
N VAL A 38 9.20 6.96 4.50
CA VAL A 38 10.23 6.82 5.52
C VAL A 38 11.25 5.75 5.12
N GLU A 39 10.81 4.57 4.67
CA GLU A 39 11.72 3.50 4.20
C GLU A 39 12.60 3.95 3.04
N ARG A 40 12.04 4.68 2.06
CA ARG A 40 12.77 5.11 0.86
C ARG A 40 13.70 6.30 1.12
N PHE A 41 13.33 7.20 2.02
CA PHE A 41 14.12 8.41 2.32
C PHE A 41 15.21 8.17 3.37
N TRP A 42 14.96 7.34 4.38
CA TRP A 42 15.93 7.03 5.45
C TRP A 42 16.66 5.70 5.25
N GLY A 43 16.14 4.80 4.40
CA GLY A 43 16.58 3.40 4.34
C GLY A 43 15.95 2.57 5.45
N TRP A 44 15.66 1.29 5.18
CA TRP A 44 15.21 0.36 6.21
C TRP A 44 16.41 -0.02 7.09
N PRO A 45 16.33 0.13 8.43
CA PRO A 45 17.44 -0.25 9.30
C PRO A 45 17.66 -1.76 9.23
N GLU A 46 18.92 -2.19 9.12
CA GLU A 46 19.33 -3.62 9.25
C GLU A 46 18.89 -4.24 10.59
N ALA A 47 18.53 -3.41 11.58
CA ALA A 47 17.94 -3.83 12.85
C ALA A 47 16.49 -4.35 12.74
N LEU A 48 15.78 -4.03 11.64
CA LEU A 48 14.40 -4.46 11.36
C LEU A 48 14.30 -5.49 10.24
N SER A 49 15.43 -5.89 9.62
CA SER A 49 15.47 -7.02 8.68
C SER A 49 15.60 -8.33 9.45
N VAL A 50 14.58 -9.19 9.37
CA VAL A 50 14.58 -10.55 9.98
C VAL A 50 15.61 -11.48 9.32
N THR A 51 16.01 -11.19 8.08
CA THR A 51 17.02 -11.93 7.33
C THR A 51 18.09 -10.95 6.85
N PRO A 52 19.39 -11.19 7.09
CA PRO A 52 20.45 -10.37 6.52
C PRO A 52 20.32 -10.37 5.00
N THR A 53 20.42 -9.22 4.36
CA THR A 53 20.34 -9.10 2.91
C THR A 53 21.61 -9.70 2.27
N GLY A 54 21.66 -11.02 2.20
CA GLY A 54 22.67 -11.81 1.53
C GLY A 54 22.09 -12.42 0.27
N ARG A 55 22.44 -11.84 -0.88
CA ARG A 55 22.43 -12.54 -2.16
C ARG A 55 23.30 -13.80 -2.01
N GLY A 56 22.73 -14.96 -1.68
CA GLY A 56 23.46 -16.23 -1.71
C GLY A 56 22.94 -17.30 -0.76
N GLY A 57 22.55 -18.44 -1.33
CA GLY A 57 22.44 -19.71 -0.61
C GLY A 57 21.05 -20.35 -0.67
N LEU A 58 20.61 -20.77 -1.85
CA LEU A 58 19.65 -21.88 -1.93
C LEU A 58 20.40 -23.16 -1.52
N PRO A 59 20.04 -23.84 -0.42
CA PRO A 59 20.58 -25.16 -0.13
C PRO A 59 20.03 -26.13 -1.18
N ARG A 60 20.93 -26.83 -1.87
CA ARG A 60 20.61 -27.99 -2.72
C ARG A 60 20.31 -29.20 -1.86
#